data_AF-G9Y7T2-F1
#
_entry.id   AF-G9Y7T2-F1
#
_cell.length_a   1.000
_cell.length_b   1.000
_cell.length_c   1.000
_cell.angle_alpha   90.00
_cell.angle_beta   90.00
_cell.angle_gamma   90.00
#
_symmetry.space_group_name_H-M   'P 1'
#
loop_
_entity.id
_entity.type
_entity.pdbx_description
1 polymer ?
#
loop_
_entity_poly.entity_id
_entity_poly.type
_entity_poly.pdbx_seq_one_letter_code
_entity_poly.pdbx_strand_id
1 'polypeptide(L)'
;MKYLLIFLIILAVFVLSVTLGAHNDQTVAFNYLIAQGEYRLSTLLATLFAGGFILGWIICGLFYIRVRLGLVRAERKIRRLEQQAAPAEPDNLAPPATLKE
;
A
#
# COMPACT_ATOMS: atom_id res chain seq x y z
N MET A 1 -9.29 16.20 8.48
CA MET A 1 -9.44 15.74 9.88
C MET A 1 -9.54 14.22 10.04
N LYS A 2 -10.30 13.48 9.21
CA LYS A 2 -10.48 12.02 9.37
C LYS A 2 -9.17 11.21 9.41
N TYR A 3 -8.22 11.50 8.51
CA TYR A 3 -6.92 10.82 8.48
C TYR A 3 -6.03 11.13 9.71
N LEU A 4 -6.13 12.35 10.26
CA LEU A 4 -5.39 12.75 11.46
C LEU A 4 -5.92 11.97 12.68
N LEU A 5 -7.24 11.86 12.82
CA LEU A 5 -7.86 11.11 13.92
C LEU A 5 -7.56 9.61 13.82
N ILE A 6 -7.63 9.02 12.62
CA ILE A 6 -7.25 7.62 12.39
C ILE A 6 -5.76 7.39 12.73
N PHE A 7 -4.88 8.30 12.29
CA PHE A 7 -3.46 8.23 12.61
C PHE A 7 -3.21 8.30 14.12
N LEU A 8 -3.88 9.21 14.83
CA LEU A 8 -3.77 9.35 16.28
C LEU A 8 -4.20 8.07 17.02
N ILE A 9 -5.31 7.46 16.59
CA ILE A 9 -5.78 6.18 17.16
C ILE A 9 -4.76 5.07 16.92
N ILE A 10 -4.26 4.93 15.69
CA ILE A 10 -3.25 3.91 15.36
C ILE A 10 -1.99 4.13 16.20
N LEU A 11 -1.53 5.38 16.33
CA LEU A 11 -0.37 5.74 17.13
C LEU A 11 -0.59 5.41 18.62
N ALA A 12 -1.76 5.74 19.16
CA ALA A 12 -2.11 5.44 20.55
C ALA A 12 -2.12 3.93 20.81
N VAL A 13 -2.77 3.13 19.95
CA VAL A 13 -2.78 1.67 20.06
C VAL A 13 -1.37 1.10 19.96
N PHE A 14 -0.54 1.63 19.05
CA PHE A 14 0.84 1.21 18.90
C PHE A 14 1.67 1.49 20.17
N VAL A 15 1.57 2.70 20.72
CA VAL A 15 2.26 3.07 21.97
C VAL A 15 1.80 2.20 23.13
N LEU A 16 0.48 1.96 23.27
CA LEU A 16 -0.04 1.06 24.29
C LEU A 16 0.51 -0.36 24.15
N SER A 17 0.51 -0.90 22.93
CA SER A 17 1.02 -2.26 22.67
C SER A 17 2.51 -2.39 23.02
N VAL A 18 3.33 -1.42 22.63
CA VAL A 18 4.77 -1.40 22.97
C VAL A 18 4.98 -1.24 24.46
N THR A 19 4.23 -0.34 25.11
CA THR A 19 4.37 -0.07 26.55
C THR A 19 3.97 -1.28 27.40
N LEU A 20 2.86 -1.93 27.05
CA LEU A 20 2.41 -3.17 27.70
C LEU A 20 3.42 -4.31 27.52
N GLY A 21 4.04 -4.41 26.34
CA GLY A 21 5.14 -5.31 26.10
C GLY A 21 6.33 -4.98 26.99
N ALA A 22 6.81 -3.73 26.98
CA ALA A 22 8.02 -3.30 27.69
C ALA A 22 7.94 -3.42 29.21
N HIS A 23 6.76 -3.20 29.81
CA HIS A 23 6.53 -3.38 31.24
C HIS A 23 6.30 -4.83 31.68
N ASN A 24 6.32 -5.77 30.74
CA ASN A 24 6.24 -7.18 31.08
C ASN A 24 7.65 -7.71 31.43
N ASP A 25 8.00 -7.61 32.71
CA ASP A 25 9.29 -8.07 33.25
C ASP A 25 9.37 -9.58 33.48
N GLN A 26 8.33 -10.32 33.11
CA GLN A 26 8.30 -11.78 33.24
C GLN A 26 9.36 -12.41 32.33
N THR A 27 10.23 -13.22 32.94
CA THR A 27 11.22 -14.03 32.22
C THR A 27 10.67 -15.43 31.95
N VAL A 28 10.98 -15.96 30.77
CA VAL A 28 10.63 -17.31 30.34
C VAL A 28 11.92 -18.05 30.03
N ALA A 29 12.11 -19.22 30.65
CA ALA A 29 13.25 -20.08 30.39
C ALA A 29 13.04 -20.84 29.07
N PHE A 30 13.95 -20.64 28.12
CA PHE A 30 14.05 -21.41 26.89
C PHE A 30 15.15 -22.45 27.05
N ASN A 31 14.75 -23.72 27.12
CA ASN A 31 15.67 -24.84 27.08
C ASN A 31 15.89 -25.26 25.63
N TYR A 32 16.97 -24.79 25.03
CA TYR A 32 17.49 -25.35 23.79
C TYR A 32 18.25 -26.64 24.13
N LEU A 33 18.27 -27.61 23.21
CA LEU A 33 18.86 -28.94 23.45
C LEU A 33 20.33 -28.93 23.93
N ILE A 34 21.04 -27.81 23.74
CA ILE A 34 22.45 -27.63 24.10
C ILE A 34 22.64 -26.48 25.12
N ALA A 35 21.62 -25.65 25.38
CA ALA A 35 21.74 -24.48 26.25
C ALA A 35 20.38 -23.99 26.80
N GLN A 36 20.38 -23.54 28.06
CA GLN A 36 19.24 -22.85 28.67
C GLN A 36 19.47 -21.34 28.63
N GLY A 37 18.52 -20.59 28.06
CA GLY A 37 18.55 -19.12 28.03
C GLY A 37 17.29 -18.54 28.66
N GLU A 38 17.43 -17.54 29.53
CA GLU A 38 16.30 -16.80 30.08
C GLU A 38 16.04 -15.55 29.23
N TYR A 39 14.83 -15.45 28.69
CA TYR A 39 14.43 -14.31 27.87
C TYR A 39 13.24 -13.61 28.49
N ARG A 40 13.22 -12.28 28.42
CA ARG A 40 12.04 -11.51 28.81
C ARG A 40 10.93 -11.73 27.80
N LEU A 41 9.72 -11.98 28.28
CA LEU A 41 8.55 -12.16 27.43
C LEU A 41 8.31 -10.92 26.56
N SER A 42 8.58 -9.74 27.11
CA SER A 42 8.58 -8.45 26.41
C SER A 42 9.41 -8.44 25.13
N THR A 43 10.65 -8.95 25.18
CA THR A 43 11.56 -9.00 24.03
C THR A 43 11.07 -9.99 22.97
N LEU A 44 10.52 -11.12 23.38
CA LEU A 44 9.94 -12.10 22.46
C LEU A 44 8.72 -11.53 21.74
N LEU A 45 7.79 -10.92 22.49
CA LEU A 45 6.61 -10.28 21.91
C LEU A 45 7.01 -9.15 20.96
N ALA A 46 7.96 -8.30 21.35
CA ALA A 46 8.43 -7.20 20.54
C ALA A 46 9.05 -7.68 19.22
N THR A 47 9.89 -8.72 19.27
CA THR A 47 10.54 -9.27 18.07
C THR A 47 9.54 -9.95 17.13
N LEU A 48 8.60 -10.74 17.65
CA LEU A 48 7.53 -11.36 16.87
C LEU A 48 6.62 -10.31 16.24
N PHE A 49 6.20 -9.29 17.01
CA PHE A 49 5.34 -8.23 16.51
C PHE A 49 6.04 -7.39 15.45
N ALA A 50 7.28 -6.96 15.69
CA ALA A 50 8.07 -6.21 14.72
C ALA A 50 8.33 -7.02 13.44
N GLY A 51 8.68 -8.30 13.59
CA GLY A 51 8.88 -9.20 12.45
C GLY A 51 7.59 -9.38 11.63
N GLY A 52 6.46 -9.63 12.31
CA GLY A 52 5.15 -9.74 11.67
C GLY A 52 4.71 -8.44 10.99
N PHE A 53 4.96 -7.29 11.62
CA PHE A 53 4.67 -5.98 11.03
C PHE A 53 5.50 -5.70 9.79
N ILE A 54 6.82 -5.95 9.83
CA ILE A 54 7.71 -5.81 8.67
C ILE A 54 7.26 -6.72 7.53
N LEU A 55 6.95 -7.99 7.83
CA LEU A 55 6.48 -8.94 6.83
C LEU A 55 5.15 -8.50 6.21
N GLY A 56 4.19 -8.08 7.03
CA GLY A 56 2.91 -7.55 6.58
C GLY A 56 3.06 -6.27 5.75
N TRP A 57 3.96 -5.37 6.14
CA TRP A 57 4.29 -4.16 5.41
C TRP A 57 4.87 -4.47 4.03
N ILE A 58 5.81 -5.42 3.94
CA ILE A 58 6.42 -5.83 2.67
C ILE A 58 5.35 -6.41 1.75
N ILE A 59 4.53 -7.34 2.24
CA ILE A 59 3.47 -7.96 1.44
C ILE A 59 2.48 -6.88 0.97
N CYS A 60 1.95 -6.08 1.89
CA CYS A 60 1.01 -5.00 1.55
C CYS A 60 1.61 -4.00 0.56
N GLY A 61 2.86 -3.58 0.75
CA GLY A 61 3.57 -2.66 -0.13
C GLY A 61 3.73 -3.21 -1.54
N LEU A 62 4.12 -4.49 -1.68
CA LEU A 62 4.24 -5.15 -2.97
C LEU A 62 2.88 -5.23 -3.71
N PHE A 63 1.82 -5.62 -3.00
CA PHE A 63 0.47 -5.68 -3.58
C PHE A 63 -0.03 -4.29 -3.99
N TYR A 64 0.19 -3.27 -3.14
CA TYR A 64 -0.16 -1.88 -3.44
C TYR A 64 0.52 -1.38 -4.71
N ILE A 65 1.85 -1.58 -4.83
CA ILE A 65 2.61 -1.19 -6.02
C ILE A 65 2.07 -1.90 -7.26
N ARG A 66 1.80 -3.21 -7.17
CA ARG A 66 1.25 -3.99 -8.29
C ARG A 66 -0.09 -3.43 -8.77
N VAL A 67 -1.01 -3.15 -7.84
CA VAL A 67 -2.32 -2.56 -8.14
C VAL A 67 -2.16 -1.17 -8.75
N ARG A 68 -1.29 -0.33 -8.17
CA ARG A 68 -1.04 1.03 -8.68
C ARG A 68 -0.47 1.01 -10.10
N LEU A 69 0.45 0.10 -10.41
CA LEU A 69 0.98 -0.09 -11.76
C LEU A 69 -0.10 -0.57 -12.74
N GLY A 70 -0.99 -1.45 -12.30
CA GLY A 70 -2.16 -1.89 -13.07
C GLY A 70 -3.07 -0.72 -13.44
N LEU A 71 -3.37 0.15 -12.47
CA LEU A 71 -4.20 1.33 -12.67
C LEU A 71 -3.60 2.30 -13.70
N VAL A 72 -2.31 2.62 -13.57
CA VAL A 72 -1.61 3.52 -14.51
C VAL A 72 -1.60 2.93 -15.93
N ARG A 73 -1.41 1.60 -16.06
CA ARG A 73 -1.45 0.93 -17.37
C ARG A 73 -2.86 0.96 -17.97
N ALA A 74 -3.90 0.74 -17.17
CA ALA A 74 -5.28 0.79 -17.61
C ALA A 74 -5.69 2.21 -18.06
N GLU A 75 -5.37 3.23 -17.27
CA GLU A 75 -5.60 4.64 -17.64
C GLU A 75 -4.93 5.02 -18.96
N ARG A 76 -3.68 4.58 -19.19
CA ARG A 76 -2.98 4.82 -20.46
C ARG A 76 -3.66 4.13 -21.64
N LYS A 77 -4.25 2.94 -21.46
CA LYS A 77 -5.01 2.25 -22.51
C LYS A 77 -6.30 3.00 -22.85
N ILE A 78 -7.02 3.45 -21.83
CA ILE A 78 -8.26 4.24 -22.01
C ILE A 78 -7.96 5.50 -22.83
N ARG A 79 -6.93 6.28 -22.44
CA ARG A 79 -6.55 7.50 -23.15
C ARG A 79 -6.19 7.27 -24.62
N ARG A 80 -5.54 6.15 -24.94
CA ARG A 80 -5.19 5.80 -26.33
C ARG A 80 -6.43 5.43 -27.16
N LEU A 81 -7.38 4.72 -26.56
CA LEU A 81 -8.64 4.36 -27.22
C LEU A 81 -9.52 5.59 -27.43
N GLU A 82 -9.60 6.49 -26.44
CA GLU A 82 -10.30 7.78 -26.57
C GLU A 82 -9.70 8.64 -27.70
N GLN A 83 -8.37 8.69 -27.82
CA GLN A 83 -7.69 9.42 -28.90
C GLN A 83 -7.90 8.80 -30.29
N GLN A 84 -8.06 7.48 -30.40
CA GLN A 84 -8.38 6.82 -31.67
C GLN A 84 -9.87 6.92 -32.03
N ALA A 85 -10.74 7.08 -31.02
CA ALA A 85 -12.17 7.26 -31.20
C ALA A 85 -12.59 8.72 -31.46
N ALA A 86 -11.69 9.69 -31.25
CA ALA A 86 -11.89 11.07 -31.69
C ALA A 86 -11.81 11.11 -33.23
N PRO A 87 -12.91 11.40 -33.95
CA PRO A 87 -12.92 11.36 -35.42
C PRO A 87 -11.95 12.40 -35.97
N ALA A 88 -11.22 12.02 -37.02
CA ALA A 88 -10.72 12.99 -37.97
C ALA A 88 -11.93 13.82 -38.45
N GLU A 89 -11.97 15.10 -38.11
CA GLU A 89 -12.84 16.03 -38.81
C GLU A 89 -12.56 15.87 -40.31
N PRO A 90 -13.60 15.67 -41.16
CA PRO A 90 -13.42 15.60 -42.59
C PRO A 90 -13.02 17.00 -43.08
N ASP A 91 -11.71 17.22 -43.21
CA ASP A 91 -11.15 18.30 -44.00
C ASP A 91 -11.42 18.02 -45.49
N ASN A 92 -12.68 18.21 -45.91
CA ASN A 92 -13.14 18.27 -47.30
C ASN A 92 -14.60 18.76 -47.38
N LEU A 93 -14.83 20.00 -46.93
CA LEU A 93 -15.97 20.80 -47.38
C LEU A 93 -15.44 21.98 -48.21
N ALA A 94 -14.93 21.68 -49.40
CA ALA A 94 -14.78 22.70 -50.44
C ALA A 94 -16.19 23.05 -50.98
N PRO A 95 -16.56 24.34 -51.12
CA PRO A 95 -17.92 24.76 -51.47
C PRO A 95 -18.34 24.31 -52.88
N PRO A 96 -19.66 24.17 -53.16
CA PRO A 96 -20.16 23.72 -54.45
C PRO A 96 -19.76 24.71 -55.54
N ALA A 97 -19.18 24.19 -56.62
CA ALA A 97 -18.91 24.93 -57.84
C ALA A 97 -20.20 25.60 -58.31
N THR A 98 -20.19 26.93 -58.35
CA THR A 98 -21.30 27.74 -58.84
C THR A 98 -21.41 27.52 -60.35
N LEU A 99 -22.48 26.84 -60.74
CA LEU A 99 -22.96 26.80 -62.13
C LEU A 99 -23.56 28.18 -62.41
N LYS A 100 -22.92 28.97 -63.27
CA LYS A 100 -23.49 30.17 -63.88
C LYS A 100 -23.38 30.05 -65.40
N GLU A 101 -24.49 30.46 -66.01
CA GLU A 101 -24.89 30.41 -67.42
C GLU A 101 -23.85 30.90 -68.44
#